data_AF-A0A667H590-F1
#
_entry.id   AF-A0A667H590-F1
#
_cell.length_a   1.000
_cell.length_b   1.000
_cell.length_c   1.000
_cell.angle_alpha   90.00
_cell.angle_beta   90.00
_cell.angle_gamma   90.00
#
_symmetry.space_group_name_H-M   'P 1'
#
loop_
_entity.id
_entity.type
_entity.pdbx_description
1 polymer ?
#
loop_
_entity_poly.entity_id
_entity_poly.type
_entity_poly.pdbx_seq_one_letter_code
_entity_poly.pdbx_strand_id
1 'polypeptide(L)' 'MLRLASAGRLLPAPRGGWVLPKAHVSAKPARTPTSPMEQAIGLSVMFLSFLIPAGWVLHHLESYKRSSAA' A
#
# COMPACT_ATOMS: atom_id res chain seq x y z
N MET A 1 30.76 -41.33 -24.80
CA MET A 1 29.94 -40.10 -24.71
C MET A 1 28.98 -40.26 -23.54
N LEU A 2 29.29 -39.62 -22.41
CA LEU A 2 28.57 -39.76 -21.15
C LEU A 2 27.22 -39.04 -21.23
N ARG A 3 26.16 -39.73 -21.65
CA ARG A 3 24.79 -39.21 -21.55
C ARG A 3 24.29 -39.38 -20.12
N LEU A 4 24.76 -38.51 -19.23
CA LEU A 4 24.15 -38.28 -17.91
C LEU A 4 22.85 -37.48 -18.09
N ALA A 5 21.95 -37.98 -18.94
CA ALA A 5 20.59 -37.50 -18.99
C ALA A 5 19.78 -38.39 -18.05
N SER A 6 19.05 -37.76 -17.13
CA SER A 6 17.96 -38.39 -16.36
C SER A 6 18.28 -38.91 -14.94
N ALA A 7 19.13 -38.22 -14.17
CA ALA A 7 19.02 -38.26 -12.70
C ALA A 7 18.17 -37.11 -12.13
N GLY A 8 18.02 -36.01 -12.87
CA GLY A 8 17.25 -34.83 -12.43
C GLY A 8 15.72 -34.97 -12.50
N ARG A 9 15.19 -36.14 -12.89
CA ARG A 9 13.75 -36.39 -13.05
C ARG A 9 13.12 -37.23 -11.94
N LEU A 10 13.88 -37.56 -10.90
CA LEU A 10 13.42 -38.36 -9.75
C LEU A 10 13.01 -37.51 -8.54
N LEU A 11 13.26 -36.20 -8.57
CA LEU A 11 12.66 -35.31 -7.57
C LEU A 11 11.18 -35.14 -7.93
N PRO A 12 10.25 -35.56 -7.07
CA PRO A 12 8.85 -35.18 -7.23
C PRO A 12 8.80 -33.66 -7.06
N ALA A 13 8.78 -32.94 -8.18
CA ALA A 13 8.38 -31.54 -8.17
C ALA A 13 7.00 -31.48 -7.48
N PRO A 14 6.75 -30.56 -6.55
CA PRO A 14 5.44 -30.46 -5.90
C PRO A 14 4.40 -30.23 -7.00
N ARG A 15 3.66 -31.27 -7.37
CA ARG A 15 2.59 -31.20 -8.40
C ARG A 15 1.28 -30.65 -7.83
N GLY A 16 1.24 -30.36 -6.54
CA GLY A 16 0.19 -29.56 -5.93
C GLY A 16 0.62 -28.10 -5.97
N GLY A 17 -0.04 -27.28 -6.77
CA GLY A 17 -0.02 -25.84 -6.54
C GLY A 17 -0.39 -25.60 -5.07
N TRP A 18 0.25 -24.63 -4.43
CA TRP A 18 -0.06 -24.27 -3.05
C TRP A 18 -1.55 -23.95 -2.96
N VAL A 19 -2.34 -24.88 -2.43
CA VAL A 19 -3.75 -24.64 -2.11
C VAL A 19 -3.74 -23.82 -0.84
N LEU A 20 -3.44 -22.53 -1.00
CA LEU A 20 -3.64 -21.56 0.06
C LEU A 20 -5.14 -21.58 0.37
N PRO A 21 -5.55 -21.71 1.64
CA PRO A 21 -6.95 -21.62 2.02
C PRO A 21 -7.51 -20.29 1.51
N LYS A 22 -8.29 -20.35 0.41
CA LYS A 22 -8.99 -19.18 -0.10
C LYS A 22 -10.21 -19.02 0.80
N ALA A 23 -10.10 -18.17 1.82
CA ALA A 23 -11.25 -17.80 2.62
C ALA A 23 -12.31 -17.25 1.66
N HIS A 24 -13.45 -17.94 1.55
CA HIS A 24 -14.60 -17.46 0.77
C HIS A 24 -15.27 -16.31 1.51
N VAL A 25 -14.59 -15.17 1.53
CA VAL A 25 -15.10 -13.94 2.13
C VAL A 25 -15.95 -13.24 1.07
N SER A 26 -17.26 -13.24 1.31
CA SER A 26 -18.22 -12.45 0.54
C SER A 26 -18.77 -11.34 1.43
N ALA A 27 -19.00 -10.17 0.85
CA ALA A 27 -19.57 -9.03 1.54
C ALA A 27 -20.92 -8.67 0.90
N LYS A 28 -21.84 -8.19 1.73
CA LYS A 28 -23.06 -7.54 1.23
C LYS A 28 -22.69 -6.22 0.54
N PRO A 29 -23.48 -5.74 -0.44
CA PRO A 29 -23.28 -4.42 -1.01
C PRO A 29 -23.22 -3.34 0.08
N ALA A 30 -22.49 -2.25 -0.19
CA ALA A 30 -22.36 -1.15 0.74
C ALA A 30 -23.73 -0.59 1.12
N ARG A 31 -24.01 -0.49 2.43
CA ARG A 31 -25.27 0.09 2.94
C ARG A 31 -25.40 1.57 2.56
N THR A 32 -24.27 2.26 2.50
CA THR A 32 -24.13 3.66 2.08
C THR A 32 -22.97 3.74 1.09
N PRO A 33 -23.21 3.49 -0.21
CA PRO A 33 -22.15 3.50 -1.21
C PRO A 33 -21.50 4.88 -1.27
N THR A 34 -20.18 4.94 -1.10
CA THR A 34 -19.42 6.18 -1.24
C THR A 34 -19.12 6.38 -2.73
N SER A 35 -19.72 7.41 -3.31
CA SER A 35 -19.52 7.78 -4.71
C SER A 35 -18.07 8.18 -4.99
N PRO A 36 -17.60 8.14 -6.26
CA PRO A 36 -16.24 8.58 -6.60
C PRO A 36 -15.94 10.02 -6.18
N MET A 37 -16.95 10.91 -6.21
CA MET A 37 -16.83 12.29 -5.75
C MET A 37 -16.56 12.36 -4.24
N GLU A 38 -17.34 11.63 -3.43
CA GLU A 38 -17.15 11.60 -1.98
C GLU A 38 -15.80 10.99 -1.60
N GLN A 39 -15.35 9.96 -2.32
CA GLN A 39 -14.02 9.39 -2.12
C GLN A 39 -12.91 10.40 -2.45
N ALA A 40 -13.03 11.14 -3.56
CA ALA A 40 -12.07 12.17 -3.93
C ALA A 40 -12.00 13.29 -2.88
N ILE A 41 -13.15 13.72 -2.35
CA ILE A 41 -13.21 14.70 -1.25
C ILE A 41 -12.52 14.12 -0.01
N GLY A 42 -12.88 12.92 0.42
CA GLY A 42 -12.31 12.29 1.62
C GLY A 42 -10.79 12.13 1.52
N LEU A 43 -10.29 11.69 0.36
CA LEU A 43 -8.86 11.56 0.09
C LEU A 43 -8.15 12.92 0.11
N SER A 44 -8.74 13.94 -0.53
CA SER A 44 -8.17 15.29 -0.57
C SER A 44 -8.10 15.91 0.82
N VAL A 45 -9.17 15.80 1.60
CA VAL A 45 -9.22 16.29 2.99
C VAL A 45 -8.18 15.58 3.86
N MET A 46 -8.05 14.26 3.72
CA MET A 46 -7.03 13.49 4.44
C MET A 46 -5.62 13.98 4.11
N PHE A 47 -5.29 14.24 2.85
CA PHE A 47 -3.96 14.74 2.50
C PHE A 47 -3.72 16.15 3.06
N LEU A 48 -4.69 17.05 2.86
CA LEU A 48 -4.57 18.44 3.30
C LEU A 48 -4.48 18.55 4.84
N SER A 49 -5.13 17.68 5.60
CA SER A 49 -5.08 17.72 7.06
C SER A 49 -3.68 17.47 7.63
N PHE A 50 -2.82 16.73 6.91
CA PHE A 50 -1.43 16.54 7.29
C PHE A 50 -0.51 17.57 6.62
N LEU A 51 -0.69 17.81 5.33
CA LEU A 51 0.24 18.62 4.54
C LEU A 51 0.15 20.10 4.87
N ILE A 52 -1.02 20.63 5.21
CA ILE A 52 -1.17 22.07 5.50
C ILE A 52 -0.42 22.45 6.78
N PRO A 53 -0.62 21.80 7.95
CA PRO A 53 0.13 22.16 9.16
C PRO A 53 1.64 21.97 9.00
N ALA A 54 2.06 20.85 8.39
CA ALA A 54 3.48 20.58 8.15
C ALA A 54 4.10 21.60 7.19
N GLY A 55 3.40 21.93 6.10
CA GLY A 55 3.81 22.94 5.14
C GLY A 55 3.92 24.33 5.76
N TRP A 56 3.00 24.69 6.65
CA TRP A 56 3.05 25.95 7.37
C TRP A 56 4.29 26.06 8.26
N VAL A 57 4.58 25.04 9.07
CA VAL A 57 5.80 25.01 9.91
C VAL A 57 7.05 25.11 9.05
N LEU A 58 7.12 24.31 7.98
CA LEU A 58 8.30 24.26 7.11
C LEU A 58 8.53 25.60 6.37
N HIS A 59 7.46 26.24 5.91
CA HIS A 59 7.52 27.54 5.25
C HIS A 59 8.10 28.65 6.16
N HIS A 60 7.84 28.56 7.47
CA HIS A 60 8.24 29.60 8.42
C HIS A 60 9.56 29.32 9.15
N LEU A 61 10.31 28.28 8.78
CA LEU A 61 11.58 27.94 9.46
C LEU A 61 12.57 29.11 9.54
N GLU A 62 12.70 29.90 8.48
CA GLU A 62 13.61 31.05 8.48
C GLU A 62 13.14 32.16 9.41
N SER A 63 11.82 32.39 9.51
CA SER A 63 11.24 33.33 10.47
C SER A 63 11.51 32.88 11.91
N TYR A 64 11.33 31.59 12.20
CA TYR A 64 11.61 31.04 13.53
C TYR A 64 13.09 31.14 13.89
N LYS A 65 14.00 30.87 12.94
CA LYS A 65 15.45 31.01 13.15
C LYS A 65 15.84 32.45 13.47
N ARG A 66 15.34 33.43 12.70
CA ARG A 66 15.63 34.85 12.94
C ARG A 66 15.12 35.33 14.29
N SER A 67 13.91 34.91 14.67
CA SER A 67 13.35 35.23 15.99
C SER A 67 14.12 34.61 17.15
N SER A 68 14.83 33.50 16.93
CA SER A 68 15.63 32.83 17.96
C SER A 68 17.05 33.40 18.11
N ALA A 69 17.54 34.17 17.13
CA ALA A 69 18.88 34.74 17.12
C ALA A 69 18.94 36.22 17.56
N ALA A 70 17.78 36.84 17.77
CA ALA A 70 17.59 38.17 18.35
C ALA A 70 17.28 38.04 19.84
#